data_AF-X1EWR7-F1
#
_entry.id   AF-X1EWR7-F1
#
_cell.length_a   1.000
_cell.length_b   1.000
_cell.length_c   1.000
_cell.angle_alpha   90.00
_cell.angle_beta   90.00
_cell.angle_gamma   90.00
#
_symmetry.space_group_name_H-M   'P 1'
#
loop_
_entity.id
_entity.type
_entity.pdbx_description
1 polymer ?
#
loop_
_entity_poly.entity_id
_entity_poly.type
_entity_poly.pdbx_seq_one_letter_code
_entity_poly.pdbx_strand_id
1 'polypeptide(L)'
;MSWWVSLEKNNKSVKVENFTAGGTYPIGGTDEAELNITYNYSEFYYRYLDKENGLKWLHQRKAKDCIERLENAVGVLGTKQYEDYWSSTKGNAGYALNILLSWARKYPEAKFGVS
;
A
#
# COMPACT_ATOMS: atom_id res chain seq x y z
N MET A 1 14.01 7.22 -3.00
CA MET A 1 13.53 6.09 -3.84
C MET A 1 12.20 5.60 -3.28
N SER A 2 11.30 5.13 -4.14
CA SER A 2 9.93 4.73 -3.79
C SER A 2 9.51 3.51 -4.60
N TRP A 3 8.54 2.76 -4.10
CA TRP A 3 7.80 1.75 -4.85
C TRP A 3 6.57 2.39 -5.47
N TRP A 4 6.19 1.90 -6.64
CA TRP A 4 4.86 2.10 -7.17
C TRP A 4 4.02 0.85 -6.89
N VAL A 5 2.95 1.02 -6.13
CA VAL A 5 2.01 -0.07 -5.84
C VAL A 5 0.71 0.20 -6.56
N SER A 6 0.30 -0.72 -7.43
CA SER A 6 -0.97 -0.68 -8.16
C SER A 6 -1.89 -1.83 -7.72
N LEU A 7 -3.20 -1.68 -7.91
CA LEU A 7 -4.14 -2.80 -7.88
C LEU A 7 -4.84 -2.94 -9.23
N GLU A 8 -4.66 -4.08 -9.88
CA GLU A 8 -4.99 -4.27 -11.29
C GLU A 8 -5.99 -5.40 -11.53
N LYS A 9 -6.92 -5.18 -12.46
CA LYS A 9 -7.82 -6.20 -12.98
C LYS A 9 -7.77 -6.14 -14.51
N ASN A 10 -7.55 -7.27 -15.16
CA ASN A 10 -7.38 -7.35 -16.62
C ASN A 10 -6.28 -6.39 -17.15
N ASN A 11 -5.14 -6.32 -16.45
CA ASN A 11 -3.99 -5.46 -16.77
C ASN A 11 -4.30 -3.95 -16.81
N LYS A 12 -5.30 -3.51 -16.04
CA LYS A 12 -5.63 -2.09 -15.85
C LYS A 12 -5.82 -1.81 -14.36
N SER A 13 -5.34 -0.65 -13.91
CA SER A 13 -5.58 -0.17 -12.55
C SER A 13 -7.09 -0.06 -12.30
N VAL A 14 -7.54 -0.55 -11.13
CA VAL A 14 -8.94 -0.43 -10.74
C VAL A 14 -9.24 0.99 -10.27
N LYS A 15 -10.47 1.46 -10.47
CA LYS A 15 -10.89 2.77 -9.98
C LYS A 15 -11.29 2.70 -8.52
N VAL A 16 -10.80 3.61 -7.69
CA VAL A 16 -11.11 3.74 -6.25
C VAL A 16 -11.79 5.09 -5.98
N GLU A 17 -12.17 5.34 -4.73
CA GLU A 17 -12.59 6.69 -4.36
C GLU A 17 -11.42 7.66 -4.52
N ASN A 18 -11.68 8.89 -4.95
CA ASN A 18 -10.62 9.87 -5.16
C ASN A 18 -9.85 10.11 -3.85
N PHE A 19 -8.52 10.08 -3.93
CA PHE A 19 -7.66 10.24 -2.76
C PHE A 19 -6.40 11.04 -3.08
N THR A 20 -5.80 11.60 -2.02
CA THR A 20 -4.55 12.37 -2.04
C THR A 20 -3.59 11.77 -1.02
N ALA A 21 -2.87 10.72 -1.42
CA ALA A 21 -1.92 10.04 -0.55
C ALA A 21 -0.69 9.53 -1.32
N GLY A 22 0.36 9.19 -0.58
CA GLY A 22 1.64 8.74 -1.13
C GLY A 22 2.64 9.88 -1.34
N GLY A 23 3.83 9.53 -1.82
CA GLY A 23 4.93 10.49 -2.02
C GLY A 23 4.74 11.42 -3.21
N THR A 24 3.85 11.08 -4.14
CA THR A 24 3.50 11.86 -5.31
C THR A 24 2.10 11.47 -5.77
N TYR A 25 1.26 12.46 -6.10
CA TYR A 25 -0.07 12.27 -6.68
C TYR A 25 -0.45 13.50 -7.55
N PRO A 26 -1.38 13.37 -8.52
CA PRO A 26 -1.82 14.49 -9.34
C PRO A 26 -2.47 15.61 -8.53
N ILE A 27 -2.34 16.86 -8.99
CA ILE A 27 -3.06 18.00 -8.40
C ILE A 27 -4.56 17.74 -8.54
N GLY A 28 -5.29 17.72 -7.41
CA GLY A 28 -6.72 17.33 -7.37
C GLY A 28 -6.96 15.86 -7.03
N GLY A 29 -5.92 15.08 -6.72
CA GLY A 29 -6.00 13.67 -6.35
C GLY A 29 -6.09 12.74 -7.55
N THR A 30 -6.30 11.46 -7.28
CA THR A 30 -6.49 10.42 -8.29
C THR A 30 -7.56 9.44 -7.84
N ASP A 31 -8.26 8.85 -8.80
CA ASP A 31 -9.16 7.72 -8.59
C ASP A 31 -8.55 6.41 -9.09
N GLU A 32 -7.28 6.39 -9.50
CA GLU A 32 -6.56 5.18 -9.89
C GLU A 32 -5.95 4.54 -8.66
N ALA A 33 -6.09 3.23 -8.52
CA ALA A 33 -5.53 2.46 -7.41
C ALA A 33 -4.01 2.31 -7.56
N GLU A 34 -3.29 3.44 -7.57
CA GLU A 34 -1.84 3.56 -7.66
C GLU A 34 -1.32 4.43 -6.53
N LEU A 35 -0.35 3.93 -5.77
CA LEU A 35 0.20 4.60 -4.60
C LEU A 35 1.72 4.59 -4.66
N ASN A 36 2.33 5.77 -4.59
CA ASN A 36 3.77 5.90 -4.41
C ASN A 36 4.13 5.73 -2.93
N ILE A 37 4.92 4.71 -2.59
CA ILE A 37 5.34 4.41 -1.21
C ILE A 37 6.85 4.58 -1.07
N THR A 38 7.32 5.41 -0.14
CA THR A 38 8.76 5.64 0.06
C THR A 38 9.49 4.40 0.60
N TYR A 39 10.74 4.20 0.16
CA TYR A 39 11.60 3.14 0.70
C TYR A 39 11.98 3.34 2.17
N ASN A 40 11.77 4.53 2.73
CA ASN A 40 12.02 4.79 4.14
C ASN A 40 11.19 3.88 5.05
N TYR A 41 10.08 3.34 4.55
CA TYR A 41 9.23 2.40 5.29
C TYR A 41 9.70 0.94 5.21
N SER A 42 10.77 0.64 4.48
CA SER A 42 11.25 -0.74 4.21
C SER A 42 11.37 -1.58 5.47
N GLU A 43 12.02 -1.06 6.52
CA GLU A 43 12.25 -1.82 7.75
C GLU A 43 10.94 -2.34 8.33
N PHE A 44 9.89 -1.51 8.33
CA PHE A 44 8.57 -1.90 8.83
C PHE A 44 7.94 -3.00 7.98
N TYR A 45 8.06 -2.93 6.66
CA TYR A 45 7.48 -3.93 5.77
C TYR A 45 8.21 -5.27 5.87
N TYR A 46 9.55 -5.27 5.96
CA TYR A 46 10.28 -6.51 6.24
C TYR A 46 9.91 -7.08 7.61
N ARG A 47 9.76 -6.23 8.63
CA ARG A 47 9.52 -6.70 9.99
C ARG A 47 8.10 -7.21 10.24
N TYR A 48 7.10 -6.55 9.65
CA TYR A 48 5.69 -6.76 10.03
C TYR A 48 4.80 -7.25 8.87
N LEU A 49 5.24 -7.14 7.62
CA LEU A 49 4.48 -7.67 6.47
C LEU A 49 5.08 -9.00 5.99
N ASP A 50 6.34 -9.02 5.58
CA ASP A 50 7.03 -10.23 5.13
C ASP A 50 8.54 -10.12 5.31
N LYS A 51 9.14 -11.06 6.07
CA LYS A 51 10.57 -11.01 6.44
C LYS A 51 11.53 -11.16 5.26
N GLU A 52 11.09 -11.79 4.18
CA GLU A 52 11.94 -12.11 3.05
C GLU A 52 11.83 -11.06 1.93
N ASN A 53 10.61 -10.56 1.67
CA ASN A 53 10.33 -9.73 0.50
C ASN A 53 9.76 -8.34 0.86
N GLY A 54 9.42 -8.09 2.13
CA GLY A 54 8.79 -6.85 2.56
C GLY A 54 7.56 -6.51 1.72
N LEU A 55 7.51 -5.29 1.20
CA LEU A 55 6.38 -4.83 0.37
C LEU A 55 6.25 -5.61 -0.95
N LYS A 56 7.37 -6.09 -1.52
CA LYS A 56 7.35 -6.85 -2.77
C LYS A 56 6.65 -8.21 -2.64
N TRP A 57 6.42 -8.69 -1.42
CA TRP A 57 5.61 -9.88 -1.19
C TRP A 57 4.23 -9.79 -1.85
N LEU A 58 3.64 -8.59 -1.95
CA LEU A 58 2.33 -8.36 -2.57
C LEU A 58 2.33 -8.60 -4.09
N HIS A 59 3.48 -8.49 -4.75
CA HIS A 59 3.57 -8.49 -6.21
C HIS A 59 2.92 -9.74 -6.83
N GLN A 60 2.06 -9.54 -7.84
CA GLN A 60 1.31 -10.58 -8.57
C GLN A 60 0.33 -11.43 -7.71
N ARG A 61 0.17 -11.12 -6.42
CA ARG A 61 -0.81 -11.80 -5.56
C ARG A 61 -2.19 -11.21 -5.73
N LYS A 62 -3.22 -12.06 -5.59
CA LYS A 62 -4.59 -11.58 -5.53
C LYS A 62 -4.81 -10.80 -4.23
N ALA A 63 -5.60 -9.75 -4.33
CA ALA A 63 -5.97 -8.88 -3.22
C ALA A 63 -6.51 -9.67 -2.02
N LYS A 64 -7.45 -10.59 -2.25
CA LYS A 64 -8.05 -11.39 -1.17
C LYS A 64 -7.04 -12.22 -0.37
N ASP A 65 -6.00 -12.72 -1.03
CA ASP A 65 -4.97 -13.55 -0.40
C ASP A 65 -4.00 -12.69 0.44
N CYS A 66 -4.07 -11.37 0.30
CA CYS A 66 -3.23 -10.42 1.03
C CYS A 66 -3.93 -9.79 2.24
N ILE A 67 -5.26 -9.89 2.33
CA ILE A 67 -6.09 -9.16 3.31
C ILE A 67 -5.63 -9.44 4.74
N GLU A 68 -5.60 -10.70 5.16
CA GLU A 68 -5.25 -11.08 6.54
C GLU A 68 -3.86 -10.58 6.94
N ARG A 69 -2.90 -10.68 6.00
CA ARG A 69 -1.52 -10.23 6.27
C ARG A 69 -1.41 -8.71 6.33
N LEU A 70 -2.12 -8.00 5.46
CA LEU A 70 -2.20 -6.53 5.52
C LEU A 70 -2.89 -6.07 6.80
N GLU A 71 -3.98 -6.71 7.21
CA GLU A 71 -4.69 -6.43 8.47
C GLU A 71 -3.78 -6.58 9.68
N ASN A 72 -3.04 -7.68 9.77
CA ASN A 72 -2.09 -7.91 10.86
C ASN A 72 -0.99 -6.85 10.89
N ALA A 73 -0.41 -6.52 9.73
CA ALA A 73 0.64 -5.49 9.64
C ALA A 73 0.11 -4.11 10.04
N VAL A 74 -1.07 -3.71 9.55
CA VAL A 74 -1.74 -2.46 9.91
C VAL A 74 -2.07 -2.41 11.40
N GLY A 75 -2.55 -3.50 11.98
CA GLY A 75 -2.86 -3.58 13.41
C GLY A 75 -1.64 -3.34 14.30
N VAL A 76 -0.46 -3.83 13.91
CA VAL A 76 0.79 -3.64 14.66
C VAL A 76 1.40 -2.25 14.44
N LEU A 77 1.33 -1.73 13.22
CA LEU A 77 1.94 -0.45 12.87
C LEU A 77 1.08 0.76 13.29
N GLY A 78 -0.24 0.58 13.32
CA GLY A 78 -1.19 1.67 13.44
C GLY A 78 -1.23 2.56 12.20
N THR A 79 -2.13 3.52 12.19
CA THR A 79 -2.38 4.40 11.03
C THR A 79 -2.26 5.89 11.36
N LYS A 80 -1.85 6.23 12.59
CA LYS A 80 -1.66 7.62 13.02
C LYS A 80 -0.42 8.20 12.35
N GLN A 81 -0.61 8.97 11.29
CA GLN A 81 0.46 9.57 10.51
C GLN A 81 1.20 10.67 11.28
N TYR A 82 2.43 10.90 10.85
CA TYR A 82 3.24 12.07 11.18
C TYR A 82 3.10 13.11 10.05
N GLU A 83 3.35 14.40 10.34
CA GLU A 83 3.15 15.48 9.37
C GLU A 83 4.01 15.32 8.11
N ASP A 84 5.27 14.92 8.30
CA ASP A 84 6.16 14.63 7.19
C ASP A 84 5.94 13.19 6.69
N TYR A 85 5.50 13.07 5.43
CA TYR A 85 5.36 11.81 4.73
C TYR A 85 6.70 11.05 4.67
N TRP A 86 7.83 11.71 4.41
CA TRP A 86 9.10 10.99 4.21
C TRP A 86 9.66 10.40 5.50
N SER A 87 9.16 10.84 6.66
CA SER A 87 9.57 10.34 7.96
C SER A 87 9.24 8.85 8.14
N SER A 88 10.27 8.07 8.45
CA SER A 88 10.15 6.63 8.71
C SER A 88 9.51 6.38 10.08
N THR A 89 8.18 6.43 10.12
CA THR A 89 7.40 6.13 11.33
C THR A 89 6.47 4.94 11.09
N LYS A 90 6.17 4.21 12.17
CA LYS A 90 5.22 3.09 12.12
C LYS A 90 3.87 3.51 11.54
N GLY A 91 3.34 4.64 12.02
CA GLY A 91 2.03 5.15 11.61
C GLY A 91 1.97 5.57 10.14
N ASN A 92 3.03 6.19 9.60
CA ASN A 92 3.12 6.50 8.16
C ASN A 92 3.12 5.23 7.32
N ALA A 93 3.95 4.25 7.69
CA ALA A 93 4.06 2.98 6.98
C ALA A 93 2.74 2.18 7.03
N GLY A 94 2.09 2.14 8.20
CA GLY A 94 0.83 1.44 8.39
C GLY A 94 -0.35 2.15 7.73
N TYR A 95 -0.36 3.48 7.66
CA TYR A 95 -1.36 4.21 6.88
C TYR A 95 -1.31 3.85 5.40
N ALA A 96 -0.11 3.76 4.82
CA ALA A 96 0.05 3.32 3.43
C ALA A 96 -0.49 1.89 3.22
N LEU A 97 -0.17 0.94 4.12
CA LEU A 97 -0.74 -0.41 4.05
C LEU A 97 -2.26 -0.44 4.23
N ASN A 98 -2.81 0.47 5.03
CA ASN A 98 -4.25 0.57 5.25
C ASN A 98 -5.01 1.03 3.98
N ILE A 99 -4.39 1.89 3.16
CA ILE A 99 -4.92 2.21 1.83
C ILE A 99 -4.95 0.94 0.97
N LEU A 100 -3.84 0.20 0.88
CA LEU A 100 -3.78 -1.04 0.11
C LEU A 100 -4.79 -2.08 0.60
N LEU A 101 -4.97 -2.20 1.92
CA LEU A 101 -5.97 -3.07 2.54
C LEU A 101 -7.40 -2.69 2.14
N SER A 102 -7.73 -1.40 2.13
CA SER A 102 -9.04 -0.91 1.69
C SER A 102 -9.32 -1.30 0.24
N TRP A 103 -8.31 -1.20 -0.64
CA TRP A 103 -8.43 -1.61 -2.03
C TRP A 103 -8.59 -3.12 -2.14
N ALA A 104 -7.82 -3.89 -1.36
CA ALA A 104 -7.91 -5.35 -1.36
C ALA A 104 -9.30 -5.85 -0.96
N ARG A 105 -9.90 -5.23 0.06
CA ARG A 105 -11.28 -5.54 0.49
C ARG A 105 -12.31 -5.19 -0.57
N LYS A 106 -12.13 -4.06 -1.28
CA LYS A 106 -13.05 -3.60 -2.32
C LYS A 106 -12.94 -4.41 -3.62
N TYR A 107 -11.74 -4.86 -3.98
CA TYR A 107 -11.44 -5.57 -5.22
C TYR A 107 -10.71 -6.90 -4.96
N PRO A 108 -11.34 -7.88 -4.29
CA PRO A 108 -10.68 -9.11 -3.84
C PRO A 108 -10.07 -9.97 -4.96
N GLU A 109 -10.60 -9.88 -6.17
CA GLU A 109 -10.12 -10.65 -7.33
C GLU A 109 -9.07 -9.91 -8.19
N ALA A 110 -8.79 -8.63 -7.89
CA ALA A 110 -7.70 -7.90 -8.52
C ALA A 110 -6.33 -8.38 -7.99
N LYS A 111 -5.24 -8.03 -8.68
CA LYS A 111 -3.87 -8.38 -8.28
C LYS A 111 -3.04 -7.14 -8.01
N PHE A 112 -2.16 -7.22 -7.03
CA PHE A 112 -1.21 -6.13 -6.76
C PHE A 112 -0.07 -6.12 -7.78
N GLY A 113 0.24 -4.93 -8.30
CA GLY A 113 1.50 -4.61 -8.95
C GLY A 113 2.41 -3.88 -7.98
N VAL A 114 3.72 -4.17 -8.02
CA VAL A 114 4.74 -3.51 -7.19
C VAL A 114 5.99 -3.39 -8.05
N SER A 115 6.44 -2.17 -8.32
CA SER A 115 7.66 -1.86 -9.09
C SER A 115 8.62 -0.94 -8.34
#